data_AF-A0A2V8DSD1-F1
#
_entry.id   AF-A0A2V8DSD1-F1
#
_cell.length_a   1.000
_cell.length_b   1.000
_cell.length_c   1.000
_cell.angle_alpha   90.00
_cell.angle_beta   90.00
_cell.angle_gamma   90.00
#
_symmetry.space_group_name_H-M   'P 1'
#
loop_
_entity.id
_entity.type
_entity.pdbx_description
1 polymer ?
#
loop_
_entity_poly.entity_id
_entity_poly.type
_entity_poly.pdbx_seq_one_letter_code
_entity_poly.pdbx_strand_id
1 'polypeptide(L)' 'MRDAVASLASNTTIVVAPGTYSLRDALYVNGTFTNIGIRGATGNSDDVVLAGLGMANASVPYGIWVGGNVR' A
#
# COMPACT_ATOMS: atom_id res chain seq x y z
N MET A 1 -4.77 -2.59 6.17
CA MET A 1 -4.09 -2.06 4.97
C MET A 1 -4.36 -2.90 3.72
N ARG A 2 -4.09 -4.22 3.75
CA ARG A 2 -4.37 -5.11 2.59
C ARG A 2 -5.80 -4.99 2.07
N ASP A 3 -6.80 -5.01 2.96
CA ASP A 3 -8.21 -4.94 2.53
C ASP A 3 -8.57 -3.59 1.92
N ALA A 4 -7.97 -2.50 2.40
CA ALA A 4 -8.13 -1.17 1.79
C ALA A 4 -7.59 -1.16 0.35
N VAL A 5 -6.40 -1.74 0.14
CA VAL A 5 -5.79 -1.88 -1.20
C VAL A 5 -6.57 -2.84 -2.09
N ALA A 6 -7.14 -3.92 -1.54
CA ALA A 6 -8.02 -4.83 -2.28
C ALA A 6 -9.31 -4.13 -2.73
N SER A 7 -9.76 -3.09 -2.01
CA SER A 7 -10.91 -2.27 -2.36
C SER A 7 -10.59 -1.07 -3.26
N LEU A 8 -9.36 -0.95 -3.78
CA LEU A 8 -8.99 0.14 -4.69
C LEU A 8 -9.89 0.16 -5.92
N ALA A 9 -10.25 1.37 -6.32
CA ALA A 9 -10.97 1.66 -7.55
C ALA A 9 -10.37 2.92 -8.19
N SER A 10 -10.56 3.09 -9.50
CA SER A 10 -10.08 4.30 -10.18
C SER A 10 -10.63 5.57 -9.55
N ASN A 11 -9.81 6.63 -9.51
CA ASN A 11 -10.12 7.93 -8.90
C ASN A 11 -10.36 7.89 -7.39
N THR A 12 -9.81 6.90 -6.69
CA THR A 12 -9.90 6.82 -5.22
C THR A 12 -8.55 7.05 -4.57
N THR A 13 -8.58 7.68 -3.38
CA THR A 13 -7.40 7.83 -2.53
C THR A 13 -7.67 7.16 -1.20
N ILE A 14 -6.84 6.19 -0.83
CA ILE A 14 -6.83 5.61 0.51
C ILE A 14 -6.10 6.57 1.43
N VAL A 15 -6.81 7.07 2.44
CA VAL A 15 -6.23 7.88 3.51
C VAL A 15 -5.90 6.98 4.70
N VAL A 16 -4.62 6.92 5.05
CA VAL A 16 -4.10 6.08 6.12
C VAL A 16 -3.96 6.90 7.39
N ALA A 17 -4.62 6.45 8.46
CA ALA A 17 -4.50 7.08 9.77
C ALA A 17 -3.08 6.90 10.35
N PRO A 18 -2.63 7.79 11.25
CA PRO A 18 -1.35 7.62 11.93
C PRO A 18 -1.26 6.27 12.64
N GLY A 19 -0.12 5.60 12.48
CA GLY A 19 0.18 4.34 13.12
C GLY A 19 1.16 3.47 12.34
N THR A 20 1.57 2.39 13.00
CA THR A 20 2.42 1.36 12.42
C THR A 20 1.57 0.19 11.98
N TYR A 21 1.60 -0.11 10.68
CA TYR A 21 0.87 -1.21 10.06
C TYR A 21 1.84 -2.33 9.70
N SER A 22 1.79 -3.44 10.43
CA SER A 22 2.57 -4.63 10.13
C SER A 22 1.98 -5.36 8.92
N LEU A 23 2.72 -5.39 7.82
CA LEU A 23 2.37 -6.12 6.61
C LEU A 23 2.92 -7.54 6.71
N ARG A 24 2.03 -8.52 6.57
CA ARG A 24 2.40 -9.95 6.53
C ARG A 24 2.90 -10.38 5.15
N ASP A 25 2.56 -9.64 4.11
CA ASP A 25 2.92 -9.88 2.73
C ASP A 25 3.15 -8.53 2.02
N ALA A 26 3.64 -8.56 0.78
CA ALA A 26 3.75 -7.37 -0.05
C ALA A 26 2.38 -6.70 -0.27
N LEU A 27 2.37 -5.37 -0.39
CA LEU A 27 1.17 -4.64 -0.78
C LEU A 27 1.00 -4.72 -2.31
N TYR A 28 0.01 -5.47 -2.78
CA TYR A 28 -0.24 -5.66 -4.21
C TYR A 28 -1.31 -4.70 -4.74
N VAL A 29 -0.91 -3.83 -5.67
CA VAL A 29 -1.81 -3.05 -6.50
C VAL A 29 -1.83 -3.66 -7.89
N ASN A 30 -2.81 -4.52 -8.15
CA ASN A 30 -2.94 -5.22 -9.42
C ASN A 30 -4.31 -4.99 -10.05
N GLY A 31 -4.33 -4.51 -11.28
CA GLY A 31 -5.58 -4.33 -12.02
C GLY A 31 -5.51 -3.25 -13.09
N THR A 32 -6.67 -2.81 -13.55
CA THR A 32 -6.84 -1.65 -14.43
C THR A 32 -7.35 -0.50 -13.60
N PHE A 33 -6.42 0.30 -13.08
CA PHE A 33 -6.74 1.44 -12.23
C PHE A 33 -6.23 2.73 -12.89
N THR A 34 -6.91 3.83 -12.66
CA THR A 34 -6.47 5.14 -13.12
C THR A 34 -6.61 6.13 -11.97
N ASN A 35 -5.59 6.97 -11.76
CA ASN A 35 -5.62 8.05 -10.78
C ASN A 35 -5.95 7.55 -9.35
N ILE A 36 -5.18 6.58 -8.87
CA ILE A 36 -5.29 6.07 -7.50
C ILE A 36 -4.23 6.69 -6.59
N GLY A 37 -4.57 6.84 -5.30
CA GLY A 37 -3.65 7.36 -4.29
C GLY A 37 -3.64 6.53 -3.02
N ILE A 38 -2.49 6.49 -2.34
CA ILE A 38 -2.37 6.04 -0.96
C ILE A 38 -1.59 7.14 -0.23
N ARG A 39 -2.18 7.75 0.79
CA ARG A 39 -1.59 8.90 1.48
C ARG A 39 -1.84 8.86 2.98
N GLY A 40 -0.87 9.28 3.78
CA GLY A 40 -1.06 9.51 5.21
C GLY A 40 -1.99 10.70 5.49
N ALA A 41 -2.79 10.59 6.57
CA ALA A 41 -3.84 11.55 6.90
C ALA A 41 -3.31 12.93 7.35
N THR A 42 -2.10 13.00 7.90
CA THR A 42 -1.59 14.18 8.62
C THR A 42 -0.60 15.02 7.81
N GLY A 43 -0.19 14.55 6.63
CA GLY A 43 0.85 15.19 5.83
C GLY A 43 2.28 15.04 6.38
N ASN A 44 2.43 14.49 7.59
CA ASN A 44 3.71 14.06 8.13
C ASN A 44 4.03 12.65 7.64
N SER A 45 5.23 12.44 7.08
CA SER A 45 5.68 11.13 6.61
C SER A 45 5.95 10.15 7.75
N ASP A 46 6.28 10.65 8.94
CA ASP A 46 6.66 9.80 10.08
C ASP A 46 5.46 9.21 10.81
N ASP A 47 4.26 9.75 10.58
CA ASP A 47 3.04 9.32 11.26
C ASP A 47 2.53 7.97 10.75
N VAL A 48 2.93 7.55 9.54
CA VAL A 48 2.47 6.29 8.93
C VAL A 48 3.66 5.41 8.60
N VAL A 49 3.76 4.27 9.29
CA VAL A 49 4.81 3.29 9.04
C VAL A 49 4.21 2.01 8.48
N LEU A 50 4.64 1.64 7.27
CA LEU A 50 4.31 0.36 6.64
C LEU A 50 5.45 -0.61 6.88
N ALA A 51 5.33 -1.45 7.91
CA ALA A 51 6.39 -2.36 8.34
C ALA A 51 6.18 -3.75 7.72
N GLY A 52 6.92 -4.09 6.68
CA GLY A 52 6.95 -5.44 6.12
C GLY A 52 7.72 -6.44 6.99
N LEU A 53 7.64 -7.73 6.65
CA LEU A 53 8.39 -8.81 7.32
C LEU A 53 9.92 -8.74 7.15
N GLY A 54 10.42 -7.72 6.45
CA GLY A 54 11.84 -7.48 6.18
C GLY A 54 12.32 -8.09 4.87
N MET A 55 13.24 -7.38 4.19
CA MET A 55 13.81 -7.81 2.90
C MET A 55 14.66 -9.09 2.99
N ALA A 56 15.01 -9.52 4.21
CA ALA A 56 15.70 -10.79 4.46
C ALA A 56 14.76 -12.01 4.37
N ASN A 57 13.45 -11.79 4.37
CA ASN A 57 12.47 -12.86 4.21
C ASN A 57 12.18 -13.08 2.72
N ALA A 58 12.69 -14.18 2.16
CA ALA A 58 12.55 -14.54 0.75
C ALA A 58 11.08 -14.73 0.30
N SER A 59 10.14 -14.93 1.24
CA SER A 59 8.70 -15.00 0.94
C SER A 59 8.09 -13.63 0.57
N VAL A 60 8.80 -12.52 0.78
CA VAL A 60 8.32 -11.16 0.50
C VAL A 60 9.28 -10.45 -0.47
N PRO A 61 9.18 -10.72 -1.79
CA PRO A 61 10.09 -10.16 -2.78
C PRO A 61 9.95 -8.64 -2.97
N TYR A 62 8.84 -8.05 -2.54
CA TYR A 62 8.55 -6.63 -2.68
C TYR A 62 7.91 -6.08 -1.40
N GLY A 63 8.17 -4.82 -1.04
CA GLY A 63 7.38 -4.13 -0.02
C GLY A 63 6.03 -3.69 -0.58
N ILE A 64 6.06 -3.05 -1.75
CA ILE A 64 4.90 -2.64 -2.54
C ILE A 64 5.14 -3.09 -3.98
N TRP A 65 4.13 -3.72 -4.57
CA TRP A 65 4.14 -4.13 -5.96
C TRP A 65 2.99 -3.45 -6.70
N VAL A 66 3.28 -2.87 -7.87
CA VAL A 66 2.29 -2.25 -8.74
C VAL A 66 2.44 -2.84 -10.13
N GLY A 67 1.35 -3.34 -10.72
CA GLY A 67 1.39 -3.90 -12.06
C GLY A 67 0.02 -4.15 -12.68
N GLY A 68 0.01 -4.52 -13.96
CA GLY A 68 -1.19 -4.56 -14.80
C GLY A 68 -1.32 -3.29 -15.65
N ASN A 69 -2.51 -2.69 -15.68
CA ASN A 69 -2.81 -1.46 -16.42
C ASN A 69 -3.09 -0.29 -15.46
N VAL A 70 -2.21 -0.08 -14.49
CA VAL A 70 -2.29 1.07 -13.57
C VAL A 70 -1.71 2.31 -14.25
N ARG A 71 -2.44 3.43 -14.22
CA ARG A 71 -2.13 4.67 -14.96
C ARG A 71 -2.31 5.92 -14.09
#